data_AF-A0A8J3M5E6-F1
#
_entry.id   AF-A0A8J3M5E6-F1
#
_cell.length_a   1.000
_cell.length_b   1.000
_cell.length_c   1.000
_cell.angle_alpha   90.00
_cell.angle_beta   90.00
_cell.angle_gamma   90.00
#
_symmetry.space_group_name_H-M   'P 1'
#
loop_
_entity.id
_entity.type
_entity.pdbx_description
1 polymer ?
#
loop_
_entity_poly.entity_id
_entity_poly.type
_entity_poly.pdbx_seq_one_letter_code
_entity_poly.pdbx_strand_id
1 'polypeptide(L)'
;MDERRIAALELLERVRRHEIESETQELGQLRAEAGLLERAKQELETSMDEGAQCADPALRGYLGNFVRSVRSEIDRNQKSQDAIEAKASKIADRVAESFREIKSYEILRLDALAQRAKERAAREEAELSELAQIRWWREQARRR
;
A
#
# COMPACT_ATOMS: atom_id res chain seq x y z
N MET A 1 1.83 -10.42 29.82
CA MET A 1 2.54 -9.62 28.76
C MET A 1 2.33 -8.11 28.95
N ASP A 2 3.30 -7.25 28.60
CA ASP A 2 3.28 -5.80 28.94
C ASP A 2 2.34 -4.98 28.04
N GLU A 3 1.45 -4.18 28.64
CA GLU A 3 0.53 -3.25 27.94
C GLU A 3 1.28 -2.31 26.99
N ARG A 4 2.49 -1.92 27.40
CA ARG A 4 3.39 -1.09 26.60
C ARG A 4 3.72 -1.72 25.25
N ARG A 5 3.84 -3.06 25.19
CA ARG A 5 4.14 -3.79 23.95
C ARG A 5 2.96 -3.77 22.99
N ILE A 6 1.74 -3.95 23.48
CA ILE A 6 0.52 -3.89 22.65
C ILE A 6 0.34 -2.47 22.09
N ALA A 7 0.51 -1.44 22.94
CA ALA A 7 0.43 -0.05 22.52
C ALA A 7 1.53 0.32 21.49
N ALA A 8 2.75 -0.19 21.67
CA ALA A 8 3.82 0.00 20.70
C ALA A 8 3.52 -0.64 19.34
N LEU A 9 2.99 -1.87 19.32
CA LEU A 9 2.60 -2.54 18.07
C LEU A 9 1.49 -1.77 17.34
N GLU A 10 0.49 -1.27 18.07
CA GLU A 10 -0.56 -0.44 17.49
C GLU A 10 -0.01 0.87 16.91
N LEU A 11 0.94 1.51 17.60
CA LEU A 11 1.60 2.70 17.09
C LEU A 11 2.38 2.41 15.80
N LEU A 12 3.12 1.29 15.76
CA LEU A 12 3.86 0.87 14.57
C LEU A 12 2.92 0.61 13.39
N GLU A 13 1.80 -0.09 13.61
CA GLU A 13 0.77 -0.31 12.59
C GLU A 13 0.24 1.03 12.03
N ARG A 14 -0.01 2.01 12.90
CA ARG A 14 -0.53 3.32 12.50
C ARG A 14 0.48 4.13 11.69
N VAL A 15 1.74 4.16 12.14
CA VAL A 15 2.82 4.85 11.42
C VAL A 15 3.01 4.25 10.03
N ARG A 16 3.12 2.93 9.94
CA ARG A 16 3.28 2.24 8.64
C ARG A 16 2.08 2.46 7.72
N ARG A 17 0.85 2.53 8.25
CA ARG A 17 -0.34 2.82 7.45
C ARG A 17 -0.26 4.21 6.80
N HIS A 18 0.17 5.22 7.53
CA HIS A 18 0.38 6.56 6.97
C HIS A 18 1.48 6.62 5.92
N GLU A 19 2.56 5.86 6.11
CA GLU A 19 3.61 5.74 5.10
C GLU A 19 3.07 5.10 3.81
N ILE A 20 2.31 4.01 3.91
CA ILE A 20 1.65 3.38 2.75
C ILE A 20 0.68 4.34 2.06
N GLU A 21 -0.11 5.11 2.81
CA GLU A 21 -1.03 6.10 2.24
C GLU A 21 -0.27 7.13 1.39
N SER A 22 0.83 7.66 1.91
CA SER A 22 1.70 8.59 1.18
C SER A 22 2.32 7.94 -0.08
N GLU A 23 2.87 6.74 0.04
CA GLU A 23 3.47 6.01 -1.10
C GLU A 23 2.42 5.65 -2.16
N THR A 24 1.20 5.29 -1.75
CA THR A 24 0.09 4.98 -2.68
C THR A 24 -0.36 6.23 -3.41
N GLN A 25 -0.37 7.39 -2.74
CA GLN A 25 -0.67 8.66 -3.39
C GLN A 25 0.39 9.02 -4.44
N GLU A 26 1.68 8.88 -4.12
CA GLU A 26 2.79 9.07 -5.06
C GLU A 26 2.67 8.13 -6.27
N LEU A 27 2.37 6.85 -6.03
CA LEU A 27 2.13 5.86 -7.09
C LEU A 27 0.96 6.26 -7.99
N GLY A 28 -0.12 6.79 -7.41
CA GLY A 28 -1.27 7.30 -8.16
C GLY A 28 -0.90 8.48 -9.07
N GLN A 29 -0.07 9.41 -8.58
CA GLN A 29 0.43 10.55 -9.36
C GLN A 29 1.29 10.09 -10.54
N LEU A 30 2.24 9.18 -10.30
CA LEU A 30 3.10 8.63 -11.36
C LEU A 30 2.30 7.89 -12.44
N ARG A 31 1.28 7.11 -12.04
CA ARG A 31 0.40 6.44 -13.00
C ARG A 31 -0.43 7.43 -13.82
N ALA A 32 -0.89 8.51 -13.20
CA ALA A 32 -1.59 9.57 -13.92
C ALA A 32 -0.67 10.26 -14.93
N GLU A 33 0.57 10.57 -14.55
CA GLU A 33 1.58 11.16 -15.44
C GLU A 33 1.91 10.24 -16.62
N ALA A 34 2.14 8.95 -16.37
CA ALA A 34 2.33 7.95 -17.43
C ALA A 34 1.13 7.90 -18.38
N GLY A 35 -0.09 7.96 -17.86
CA GLY A 35 -1.31 8.01 -18.66
C GLY A 35 -1.44 9.26 -19.53
N LEU A 36 -0.91 10.41 -19.09
CA LEU A 36 -0.86 11.63 -19.91
C LEU A 36 0.16 11.51 -21.04
N LEU A 37 1.34 10.94 -20.76
CA LEU A 37 2.37 10.70 -21.77
C LEU A 37 1.90 9.72 -22.85
N GLU A 38 1.20 8.67 -22.45
CA GLU A 38 0.62 7.68 -23.37
C GLU A 38 -0.42 8.34 -24.30
N ARG A 39 -1.30 9.20 -23.78
CA ARG A 39 -2.24 9.96 -24.60
C ARG A 39 -1.53 10.90 -25.58
N ALA A 40 -0.53 11.64 -25.10
CA ALA A 40 0.24 12.54 -25.96
C ALA A 40 0.95 11.78 -27.08
N LYS A 41 1.46 10.58 -26.81
CA LYS A 41 2.01 9.69 -27.84
C LYS A 41 0.97 9.27 -28.88
N GLN A 42 -0.22 8.85 -28.45
CA GLN A 42 -1.31 8.47 -29.35
C GLN A 42 -1.79 9.64 -30.23
N GLU A 43 -1.83 10.85 -29.68
CA GLU A 43 -2.15 12.07 -30.42
C GLU A 43 -1.07 12.39 -31.48
N LEU A 44 0.20 12.24 -31.13
CA LEU A 44 1.32 12.41 -32.06
C LEU A 44 1.31 11.36 -33.18
N GLU A 45 1.02 10.09 -32.86
CA GLU A 45 0.87 9.02 -33.85
C GLU A 45 -0.29 9.32 -34.81
N THR A 46 -1.44 9.75 -34.29
CA THR A 46 -2.60 10.15 -35.10
C THR A 46 -2.26 11.34 -36.00
N SER A 47 -1.60 12.37 -35.46
CA SER A 47 -1.17 13.55 -36.24
C SER A 47 -0.17 13.19 -37.34
N MET A 48 0.72 12.22 -37.09
CA MET A 48 1.64 11.70 -38.10
C MET A 48 0.90 11.02 -39.24
N ASP A 49 -0.09 10.18 -38.93
CA ASP A 49 -0.89 9.46 -39.92
C ASP A 49 -1.76 10.41 -40.76
N GLU A 50 -2.37 11.41 -40.13
CA GLU A 50 -3.11 12.48 -40.81
C GLU A 50 -2.19 13.33 -41.71
N GLY A 51 -1.02 13.73 -41.19
CA GLY A 51 -0.04 14.51 -41.93
C GLY A 51 0.54 13.76 -43.13
N ALA A 52 0.70 12.43 -43.03
CA ALA A 52 1.16 11.58 -44.13
C ALA A 52 0.16 11.49 -45.29
N GLN A 53 -1.13 11.70 -45.02
CA GLN A 53 -2.20 11.72 -46.03
C GLN A 53 -2.35 13.08 -46.72
N CYS A 54 -1.60 14.11 -46.31
CA CYS A 54 -1.67 15.44 -46.89
C CYS A 54 -1.20 15.43 -48.36
N ALA A 55 -2.14 15.68 -49.29
CA ALA A 55 -1.89 15.66 -50.73
C ALA A 55 -1.34 16.97 -51.29
N ASP A 56 -1.16 18.01 -50.45
CA ASP A 56 -0.70 19.33 -50.91
C ASP A 56 0.74 19.27 -51.45
N PRO A 57 0.96 19.56 -52.73
CA PRO A 57 2.30 19.59 -53.33
C PRO A 57 3.27 20.57 -52.64
N ALA A 58 2.77 21.68 -52.08
CA ALA A 58 3.60 22.69 -51.42
C ALA A 58 4.16 22.21 -50.08
N LEU A 59 3.50 21.26 -49.42
CA LEU A 59 3.89 20.73 -48.10
C LEU A 59 4.81 19.50 -48.19
N ARG A 60 4.95 18.88 -49.37
CA ARG A 60 5.80 17.69 -49.58
C ARG A 60 7.25 17.87 -49.14
N GLY A 61 7.82 19.07 -49.29
CA GLY A 61 9.19 19.37 -48.84
C GLY A 61 9.36 19.39 -47.32
N TYR A 62 8.28 19.65 -46.58
CA TYR A 62 8.28 19.75 -45.12
C TYR A 62 7.94 18.43 -44.41
N LEU A 63 7.25 17.51 -45.12
CA LEU A 63 6.75 16.25 -44.56
C LEU A 63 7.86 15.41 -43.91
N GLY A 64 9.02 15.30 -44.55
CA GLY A 64 10.14 14.53 -44.00
C GLY A 64 10.69 15.09 -42.67
N ASN A 65 10.71 16.42 -42.52
CA ASN A 65 11.12 17.06 -41.27
C ASN A 65 10.05 16.90 -40.19
N PHE A 66 8.78 17.06 -40.56
CA PHE A 66 7.65 16.84 -39.66
C PHE A 66 7.65 15.42 -39.09
N VAL A 67 7.70 14.37 -39.93
CA VAL A 67 7.72 12.97 -39.48
C VAL A 67 8.91 12.68 -38.56
N ARG A 68 10.10 13.22 -38.88
CA ARG A 68 11.27 13.07 -37.99
C ARG A 68 11.08 13.75 -36.64
N SER A 69 10.49 14.95 -36.62
CA SER A 69 10.21 15.69 -35.39
C SER A 69 9.23 14.92 -34.51
N VAL A 70 8.10 14.48 -35.09
CA VAL A 70 7.06 13.73 -34.36
C VAL A 70 7.61 12.42 -33.80
N ARG A 71 8.38 11.65 -34.59
CA ARG A 71 9.06 10.44 -34.09
C ARG A 71 10.02 10.73 -32.96
N SER A 72 10.80 11.80 -33.04
CA SER A 72 11.68 12.21 -31.94
C SER A 72 10.90 12.56 -30.67
N GLU A 73 9.69 13.07 -30.80
CA GLU A 73 8.84 13.45 -29.66
C GLU A 73 8.18 12.22 -29.03
N ILE A 74 7.70 11.27 -29.86
CA ILE A 74 7.25 9.94 -29.43
C ILE A 74 8.36 9.22 -28.65
N ASP A 75 9.58 9.19 -29.18
CA ASP A 75 10.73 8.55 -28.50
C ASP A 75 11.05 9.21 -27.15
N ARG A 76 10.88 10.54 -27.02
CA ARG A 76 11.07 11.25 -25.75
C ARG A 76 9.98 10.90 -24.75
N ASN A 77 8.73 10.85 -25.19
CA ASN A 77 7.60 10.48 -24.34
C ASN A 77 7.74 9.03 -23.86
N GLN A 78 8.16 8.12 -24.73
CA GLN A 78 8.42 6.72 -24.36
C GLN A 78 9.52 6.62 -23.30
N LYS A 79 10.66 7.31 -23.47
CA LYS A 79 11.74 7.31 -22.47
C LYS A 79 11.28 7.86 -21.12
N SER A 80 10.45 8.90 -21.13
CA SER A 80 9.87 9.48 -19.91
C SER A 80 8.92 8.49 -19.24
N GLN A 81 8.09 7.80 -20.02
CA GLN A 81 7.18 6.76 -19.54
C GLN A 81 7.94 5.59 -18.91
N ASP A 82 8.98 5.06 -19.58
CA ASP A 82 9.83 3.99 -19.06
C ASP A 82 10.47 4.38 -17.71
N ALA A 83 10.92 5.64 -17.60
CA ALA A 83 11.50 6.16 -16.37
C ALA A 83 10.47 6.29 -15.24
N ILE A 84 9.24 6.70 -15.55
CA ILE A 84 8.14 6.77 -14.59
C ILE A 84 7.72 5.37 -14.15
N GLU A 85 7.61 4.41 -15.07
CA GLU A 85 7.26 3.03 -14.76
C GLU A 85 8.30 2.37 -13.84
N ALA A 86 9.59 2.61 -14.09
CA ALA A 86 10.66 2.14 -13.22
C ALA A 86 10.56 2.72 -11.79
N LYS A 87 10.19 4.00 -11.66
CA LYS A 87 9.95 4.63 -10.34
C LYS A 87 8.69 4.05 -9.68
N ALA A 88 7.62 3.88 -10.44
CA ALA A 88 6.35 3.33 -9.98
C ALA A 88 6.52 1.89 -9.47
N SER A 89 7.30 1.06 -10.16
CA SER A 89 7.64 -0.30 -9.72
C SER A 89 8.33 -0.30 -8.36
N LYS A 90 9.34 0.56 -8.17
CA LYS A 90 10.05 0.68 -6.89
C LYS A 90 9.16 1.14 -5.74
N ILE A 91 8.18 2.00 -6.00
CA ILE A 91 7.20 2.40 -4.99
C ILE A 91 6.24 1.26 -4.70
N ALA A 92 5.77 0.55 -5.72
CA ALA A 92 4.89 -0.61 -5.55
C ALA A 92 5.55 -1.71 -4.72
N ASP A 93 6.84 -1.98 -4.92
CA ASP A 93 7.62 -2.93 -4.13
C ASP A 93 7.71 -2.50 -2.65
N ARG A 94 7.94 -1.20 -2.39
CA ARG A 94 7.95 -0.64 -1.04
C ARG A 94 6.59 -0.75 -0.35
N VAL A 95 5.51 -0.41 -1.05
CA VAL A 95 4.14 -0.57 -0.53
C VAL A 95 3.86 -2.03 -0.18
N ALA A 96 4.27 -2.97 -1.04
CA ALA A 96 4.08 -4.39 -0.79
C ALA A 96 4.90 -4.90 0.41
N GLU A 97 6.12 -4.39 0.63
CA GLU A 97 6.92 -4.67 1.82
C GLU A 97 6.27 -4.10 3.09
N SER A 98 5.91 -2.82 3.07
CA SER A 98 5.24 -2.16 4.20
C SER A 98 3.95 -2.87 4.59
N PHE A 99 3.19 -3.39 3.62
CA PHE A 99 2.00 -4.18 3.90
C PHE A 99 2.32 -5.50 4.61
N ARG A 100 3.39 -6.20 4.20
CA ARG A 100 3.87 -7.41 4.89
C ARG A 100 4.33 -7.12 6.32
N GLU A 101 5.00 -5.99 6.55
CA GLU A 101 5.37 -5.55 7.89
C GLU A 101 4.14 -5.26 8.77
N ILE A 102 3.16 -4.51 8.26
CA ILE A 102 1.91 -4.22 9.00
C ILE A 102 1.22 -5.52 9.42
N LYS A 103 1.12 -6.50 8.51
CA LYS A 103 0.52 -7.80 8.83
C LYS A 103 1.30 -8.55 9.89
N SER A 104 2.61 -8.43 9.91
CA SER A 104 3.44 -9.02 10.95
C SER A 104 3.15 -8.38 12.32
N TYR A 105 3.05 -7.05 12.39
CA TYR A 105 2.70 -6.36 13.64
C TYR A 105 1.27 -6.70 14.11
N GLU A 106 0.32 -6.76 13.18
CA GLU A 106 -1.07 -7.12 13.45
C GLU A 106 -1.18 -8.50 14.08
N ILE A 107 -0.50 -9.51 13.52
CA ILE A 107 -0.46 -10.88 14.06
C ILE A 107 0.11 -10.87 15.49
N LEU A 108 1.26 -10.22 15.70
CA LEU A 108 1.90 -10.14 17.01
C LEU A 108 1.01 -9.43 18.05
N ARG A 109 0.25 -8.40 17.63
CA ARG A 109 -0.66 -7.67 18.49
C ARG A 109 -1.86 -8.54 18.89
N LEU A 110 -2.45 -9.25 17.93
CA LEU A 110 -3.57 -10.17 18.18
C LEU A 110 -3.16 -11.32 19.11
N ASP A 111 -1.99 -11.90 18.91
CA ASP A 111 -1.45 -12.94 19.80
C ASP A 111 -1.23 -12.42 21.23
N ALA A 112 -0.67 -11.21 21.36
CA ALA A 112 -0.48 -10.57 22.66
C ALA A 112 -1.80 -10.29 23.38
N LEU A 113 -2.83 -9.84 22.65
CA LEU A 113 -4.18 -9.63 23.18
C LEU A 113 -4.82 -10.96 23.62
N ALA A 114 -4.69 -12.00 22.81
CA ALA A 114 -5.22 -13.32 23.10
C ALA A 114 -4.58 -13.91 24.38
N GLN A 115 -3.25 -13.79 24.52
CA GLN A 115 -2.59 -14.27 25.74
C GLN A 115 -2.98 -13.46 26.96
N ARG A 116 -3.13 -12.14 26.83
CA ARG A 116 -3.60 -11.31 27.93
C ARG A 116 -5.02 -11.69 28.37
N ALA A 117 -5.91 -11.99 27.43
CA ALA A 117 -7.25 -12.46 27.73
C ALA A 117 -7.24 -13.80 28.47
N LYS A 118 -6.40 -14.75 28.05
CA LYS A 118 -6.19 -16.03 28.74
C LYS A 118 -5.63 -15.85 30.15
N GLU A 119 -4.60 -15.02 30.31
CA GLU A 119 -4.02 -14.69 31.63
C GLU A 119 -5.09 -14.09 32.56
N ARG A 120 -5.96 -13.22 32.05
CA ARG A 120 -7.06 -12.63 32.82
C ARG A 120 -8.10 -13.67 33.23
N ALA A 121 -8.57 -14.48 32.28
CA ALA A 121 -9.56 -15.53 32.55
C ALA A 121 -9.04 -16.54 33.58
N ALA A 122 -7.77 -16.95 33.48
CA ALA A 122 -7.17 -17.87 34.45
C ALA A 122 -7.08 -17.27 35.87
N ARG A 123 -6.84 -15.95 36.00
CA ARG A 123 -6.86 -15.25 37.30
C ARG A 123 -8.27 -15.19 37.86
N GLU A 124 -9.26 -14.81 37.04
CA GLU A 124 -10.67 -14.78 37.45
C GLU A 124 -11.17 -16.15 37.89
N GLU A 125 -10.79 -17.22 37.18
CA GLU A 125 -11.13 -18.60 37.54
C GLU A 125 -10.48 -19.03 38.86
N ALA A 126 -9.20 -18.68 39.08
CA ALA A 126 -8.51 -18.95 40.34
C ALA A 126 -9.18 -18.26 41.52
N GLU A 127 -9.53 -16.97 41.38
CA GLU A 127 -10.23 -16.18 42.41
C GLU A 127 -11.61 -16.79 42.73
N LEU A 128 -12.37 -17.20 41.71
CA LEU A 128 -13.67 -17.85 41.89
C LEU A 128 -13.55 -19.22 42.58
N SER A 129 -12.51 -19.99 42.24
CA SER A 129 -12.22 -21.29 42.85
C SER A 129 -11.90 -21.15 44.33
N GLU A 130 -11.06 -20.18 44.70
CA GLU A 130 -10.74 -19.86 46.10
C GLU A 130 -12.00 -19.47 46.89
N LEU A 131 -12.85 -18.60 46.33
CA LEU A 131 -14.11 -18.19 46.95
C LEU A 131 -15.07 -19.38 47.14
N ALA A 132 -15.18 -20.25 46.14
CA ALA A 132 -16.00 -21.46 46.21
C ALA A 132 -15.52 -22.39 47.32
N GLN A 133 -14.20 -22.57 47.43
CA GLN A 133 -13.58 -23.40 48.47
C GLN A 133 -13.83 -22.82 49.86
N ILE A 134 -13.64 -21.51 50.06
CA ILE A 134 -13.95 -20.82 51.33
C ILE A 134 -15.41 -21.00 51.72
N ARG A 135 -16.35 -20.84 50.78
CA ARG A 135 -17.79 -21.03 51.03
C ARG A 135 -18.08 -22.46 51.44
N TRP A 136 -17.51 -23.44 50.75
CA TRP A 136 -17.67 -24.85 51.06
C TRP A 136 -17.17 -25.19 52.47
N TRP A 137 -15.98 -24.72 52.86
CA TRP A 137 -15.44 -24.93 54.21
C TRP A 137 -16.33 -24.31 55.30
N ARG A 138 -16.88 -23.12 55.06
CA ARG A 138 -17.82 -22.46 55.99
C ARG A 138 -19.13 -23.23 56.14
N GLU A 139 -19.65 -23.77 55.04
CA GLU A 139 -20.86 -24.61 55.03
C GLU A 139 -20.64 -25.89 55.84
N GLN A 140 -19.49 -26.57 55.65
CA GLN A 140 -19.13 -27.77 56.39
C GLN A 140 -18.96 -27.51 57.89
N ALA A 141 -18.34 -26.38 58.25
CA ALA A 141 -18.17 -25.99 59.65
C ALA A 141 -19.50 -25.71 60.36
N ARG A 142 -20.55 -25.26 59.65
CA ARG A 142 -21.90 -25.06 60.21
C ARG A 142 -22.71 -26.34 60.38
N ARG A 143 -22.35 -27.42 59.69
CA ARG A 143 -23.05 -28.72 59.74
C ARG A 143 -22.51 -29.66 60.82
N ARG A 144 -21.41 -29.29 61.48
CA ARG A 144 -20.88 -29.95 62.68
C ARG A 144 -21.34 -29.20 63.92
#